data_AF-A0A2V6NFR8-F1
#
_entry.id   AF-A0A2V6NFR8-F1
#
_cell.length_a   1.000
_cell.length_b   1.000
_cell.length_c   1.000
_cell.angle_alpha   90.00
_cell.angle_beta   90.00
_cell.angle_gamma   90.00
#
_symmetry.space_group_name_H-M   'P 1'
#
loop_
_entity.id
_entity.type
_entity.pdbx_description
1 polymer ?
#
loop_
_entity_poly.entity_id
_entity_poly.type
_entity_poly.pdbx_seq_one_letter_code
_entity_poly.pdbx_strand_id
1 'polypeptide(L)' 'MREFLEFVVRQLVEFPDEAIITEIPSGRTTVFRLQLRQSDVGRIIGRNGQTIQS' A
#
# COMPACT_ATOMS: atom_id res chain seq x y z
N MET A 1 -12.48 -2.94 -0.64
CA MET A 1 -11.08 -3.01 -1.15
C MET A 1 -10.14 -2.13 -0.34
N ARG A 2 -10.44 -0.83 -0.14
CA ARG A 2 -9.65 0.08 0.71
C ARG A 2 -9.30 -0.51 2.09
N GLU A 3 -10.29 -1.04 2.80
CA GLU A 3 -10.11 -1.64 4.13
C GLU A 3 -9.21 -2.88 4.12
N PHE A 4 -9.27 -3.68 3.06
CA PHE A 4 -8.39 -4.83 2.88
C PHE A 4 -6.94 -4.39 2.69
N LEU A 5 -6.71 -3.38 1.83
CA LEU A 5 -5.39 -2.78 1.66
C LEU A 5 -4.88 -2.19 2.98
N GLU A 6 -5.72 -1.51 3.74
CA GLU A 6 -5.37 -0.95 5.04
C GLU A 6 -4.96 -2.06 6.03
N PHE A 7 -5.74 -3.14 6.11
CA PHE A 7 -5.42 -4.30 6.93
C PHE A 7 -4.05 -4.90 6.57
N VAL A 8 -3.79 -5.14 5.28
CA VAL A 8 -2.53 -5.75 4.82
C VAL A 8 -1.34 -4.81 5.03
N VAL A 9 -1.44 -3.54 4.62
CA VAL A 9 -0.35 -2.57 4.71
C VAL A 9 0.07 -2.38 6.17
N ARG A 10 -0.88 -2.25 7.10
CA ARG A 10 -0.59 -2.06 8.52
C ARG A 10 0.21 -3.20 9.15
N GLN A 11 0.17 -4.41 8.59
CA GLN A 11 0.98 -5.55 9.06
C GLN A 11 2.38 -5.59 8.44
N LEU A 12 2.58 -4.91 7.30
CA LEU A 12 3.82 -4.97 6.52
C LEU A 12 4.77 -3.78 6.76
N VAL A 13 4.30 -2.71 7.41
CA VAL A 13 5.07 -1.48 7.65
C VAL A 13 5.44 -1.32 9.12
N GLU A 14 6.48 -0.54 9.41
CA GLU A 14 6.93 -0.25 10.77
C GLU A 14 6.11 0.89 11.40
N PHE A 15 5.64 1.83 10.56
CA PHE A 15 4.85 2.98 10.98
C PHE A 15 3.43 2.92 10.41
N PRO A 16 2.55 2.03 10.94
CA PRO A 16 1.20 1.80 10.38
C PRO A 16 0.29 3.03 10.44
N ASP A 17 0.49 3.89 11.44
CA ASP A 17 -0.32 5.11 11.61
C ASP A 17 0.04 6.21 10.61
N GLU A 18 1.18 6.08 9.91
CA GLU A 18 1.61 7.00 8.85
C GLU A 18 1.29 6.48 7.44
N ALA A 19 0.62 5.31 7.34
CA ALA A 19 0.16 4.77 6.08
C ALA A 19 -1.20 5.38 5.68
N ILE A 20 -1.21 6.13 4.58
CA ILE A 20 -2.42 6.77 4.07
C ILE A 20 -2.81 6.13 2.74
N ILE A 21 -4.05 5.64 2.66
CA ILE A 21 -4.64 5.08 1.44
C ILE A 21 -5.76 6.00 0.96
N THR A 22 -5.59 6.55 -0.24
CA THR A 22 -6.59 7.39 -0.91
C THR A 22 -7.18 6.67 -2.10
N GLU A 23 -8.50 6.52 -2.13
CA GLU A 23 -9.23 5.99 -3.26
C GLU A 23 -9.52 7.11 -4.27
N ILE A 24 -9.09 6.90 -5.52
CA ILE A 24 -9.24 7.85 -6.62
C ILE A 24 -10.06 7.14 -7.71
N PRO A 25 -11.37 7.43 -7.82
CA PRO A 25 -12.21 6.90 -8.89
C PRO A 25 -11.70 7.38 -10.26
N SER A 26 -11.47 6.46 -11.20
CA SER A 26 -10.95 6.77 -12.54
C SER A 26 -11.71 5.98 -13.60
N GLY A 27 -12.94 6.42 -13.89
CA GLY A 27 -13.79 5.81 -14.90
C GLY A 27 -14.16 4.37 -14.54
N ARG A 28 -13.67 3.39 -15.31
CA ARG A 28 -13.90 1.95 -15.06
C ARG A 28 -12.89 1.33 -14.09
N THR A 29 -11.90 2.10 -13.65
CA THR A 29 -10.83 1.64 -12.78
C THR A 29 -10.81 2.44 -11.50
N THR A 30 -10.41 1.81 -10.40
CA THR A 30 -10.17 2.50 -9.14
C THR A 30 -8.67 2.54 -8.89
N VAL A 31 -8.12 3.74 -8.72
CA VAL A 31 -6.70 3.93 -8.38
C VAL A 31 -6.59 4.13 -6.88
N PHE A 32 -5.81 3.29 -6.20
CA PHE A 32 -5.49 3.47 -4.78
C PHE A 32 -4.09 4.08 -4.67
N ARG A 33 -4.01 5.30 -4.14
CA ARG A 33 -2.73 5.95 -3.84
C ARG A 33 -2.33 5.60 -2.42
N LEU A 34 -1.17 4.98 -2.27
CA LEU A 34 -0.57 4.65 -1.00
C LEU A 34 0.58 5.62 -0.70
N GLN A 35 0.49 6.35 0.41
CA GLN A 35 1.54 7.21 0.93
C GLN A 35 2.09 6.58 2.21
N LEU A 36 3.41 6.48 2.28
CA LEU A 36 4.15 5.79 3.34
C LEU A 36 5.39 6.60 3.68
N ARG A 37 5.98 6.33 4.84
CA ARG A 37 7.37 6.71 5.10
C ARG A 37 8.30 6.06 4.10
N GLN A 38 9.36 6.78 3.74
CA GLN A 38 10.38 6.28 2.83
C GLN A 38 11.03 4.97 3.32
N SER A 39 11.17 4.79 4.64
CA SER A 39 11.67 3.56 5.26
C SER A 39 10.78 2.34 5.02
N ASP A 40 9.47 2.55 4.88
CA ASP A 40 8.48 1.47 4.70
C ASP A 40 8.23 1.12 3.23
N VAL A 41 8.56 2.03 2.29
CA VAL A 41 8.37 1.81 0.86
C VAL A 41 9.06 0.52 0.39
N GLY A 42 10.27 0.25 0.86
CA GLY A 42 11.01 -0.98 0.49
C GLY A 42 10.34 -2.27 0.95
N ARG A 43 9.61 -2.23 2.08
CA ARG A 43 8.88 -3.39 2.63
C ARG A 43 7.65 -3.74 1.77
N ILE A 44 7.03 -2.71 1.17
CA ILE A 44 5.84 -2.87 0.31
C ILE A 44 6.21 -3.23 -1.13
N ILE A 45 7.27 -2.63 -1.68
CA ILE A 45 7.74 -2.92 -3.05
C ILE A 45 8.41 -4.29 -3.14
N GLY A 46 9.02 -4.77 -2.05
CA GLY A 46 9.77 -6.03 -2.05
C GLY A 46 11.10 -5.94 -2.80
N ARG A 47 11.89 -7.04 -2.78
CA ARG A 47 13.18 -7.10 -3.49
C ARG A 47 12.94 -7.15 -5.01
N ASN A 48 13.68 -6.34 -5.76
CA ASN A 48 13.57 -6.19 -7.23
C ASN A 48 12.23 -5.67 -7.76
N GLY A 49 11.38 -5.09 -6.91
CA GLY A 49 10.07 -4.56 -7.34
C GLY A 49 9.11 -5.61 -7.88
N GLN A 50 9.33 -6.88 -7.56
CA GLN A 50 8.42 -7.96 -7.93
C GLN A 50 7.21 -7.96 -7.01
N THR A 51 6.02 -8.07 -7.59
CA THR A 51 4.78 -8.32 -6.85
C THR A 51 4.94 -9.59 -6.01
N ILE A 52 4.63 -9.52 -4.72
CA ILE A 52 4.56 -10.70 -3.84
C ILE A 52 3.49 -11.64 -4.44
N GLN A 53 3.92 -12.80 -4.94
CA GLN A 53 3.02 -13.87 -5.36
C GLN A 53 2.85 -14.83 -4.18
N SER A 54 1.60 -15.14 -3.83
CA SER A 54 1.22 -16.19 -2.89
C SER A 54 1.42 -17.57 -3.49
#